data_AF-A0A382RZM9-F1
#
_entry.id   AF-A0A382RZM9-F1
#
_cell.length_a   1.000
_cell.length_b   1.000
_cell.length_c   1.000
_cell.angle_alpha   90.00
_cell.angle_beta   90.00
_cell.angle_gamma   90.00
#
_symmetry.space_group_name_H-M   'P 1'
#
loop_
_entity.id
_entity.type
_entity.pdbx_description
1 polymer ?
#
loop_
_entity_poly.entity_id
_entity_poly.type
_entity_poly.pdbx_seq_one_letter_code
_entity_poly.pdbx_strand_id
1 'polypeptide(L)'
;MATERLDQDLEDRLRRLNEIGAALSLERDLHALLERILLETRRFTGADAGTLYLVSGSKLTFEVAHNDSLKLAHDAEEGVDMLPVPLDELSVSGYCAVTGETLNIEDV
;
A
#
# COMPACT_ATOMS: atom_id res chain seq x y z
N MET A 1 15.22 -27.23 15.88
CA MET A 1 13.74 -27.18 16.08
C MET A 1 13.18 -25.76 15.96
N ALA A 2 13.50 -24.80 16.83
CA ALA A 2 12.94 -23.42 16.72
C ALA A 2 13.60 -22.57 15.61
N THR A 3 14.92 -22.65 15.47
CA THR A 3 15.70 -21.91 14.46
C THR A 3 15.40 -22.36 13.04
N GLU A 4 15.34 -23.69 12.79
CA GLU A 4 14.97 -24.26 11.48
C GLU A 4 13.57 -23.82 11.00
N ARG A 5 12.64 -23.55 11.94
CA ARG A 5 11.28 -23.10 11.63
C ARG A 5 11.22 -21.60 11.29
N LEU A 6 12.12 -20.81 11.85
CA LEU A 6 12.32 -19.40 11.51
C LEU A 6 12.97 -19.24 10.14
N ASP A 7 13.95 -20.08 9.84
CA ASP A 7 14.63 -20.08 8.55
C ASP A 7 13.67 -20.46 7.41
N GLN A 8 12.80 -21.46 7.62
CA GLN A 8 11.74 -21.80 6.66
C GLN A 8 10.72 -20.68 6.43
N ASP A 9 10.26 -20.01 7.49
CA ASP A 9 9.31 -18.89 7.36
C ASP A 9 9.93 -17.72 6.58
N LEU A 10 11.21 -17.42 6.83
CA LEU A 10 11.93 -16.37 6.12
C LEU A 10 12.11 -16.73 4.63
N GLU A 11 12.50 -17.96 4.32
CA GLU A 11 12.64 -18.43 2.93
C GLU A 11 11.33 -18.34 2.16
N ASP A 12 10.21 -18.73 2.79
CA ASP A 12 8.89 -18.65 2.16
C ASP A 12 8.44 -17.19 1.94
N ARG A 13 8.69 -16.30 2.91
CA ARG A 13 8.42 -14.85 2.74
C ARG A 13 9.25 -14.24 1.62
N LEU A 14 10.54 -14.57 1.52
CA LEU A 14 11.42 -14.07 0.47
C LEU A 14 10.99 -14.58 -0.92
N ARG A 15 10.61 -15.86 -1.01
CA ARG A 15 10.08 -16.43 -2.25
C ARG A 15 8.81 -15.71 -2.69
N ARG A 16 7.88 -15.51 -1.77
CA ARG A 16 6.63 -14.79 -2.04
C ARG A 16 6.87 -13.35 -2.45
N LEU A 17 7.81 -12.66 -1.82
CA LEU A 17 8.19 -11.30 -2.19
C LEU A 17 8.80 -11.22 -3.60
N ASN A 18 9.60 -12.22 -3.98
CA ASN A 18 10.14 -12.34 -5.35
C ASN A 18 9.02 -12.57 -6.38
N GLU A 19 8.08 -13.48 -6.08
CA GLU A 19 6.91 -13.75 -6.93
C GLU A 19 6.05 -12.49 -7.13
N ILE A 20 5.79 -11.74 -6.05
CA ILE A 20 5.09 -10.45 -6.12
C ILE A 20 5.86 -9.49 -7.02
N GLY A 21 7.16 -9.29 -6.79
CA GLY A 21 7.99 -8.39 -7.59
C GLY A 21 8.00 -8.73 -9.08
N ALA A 22 8.06 -10.02 -9.41
CA ALA A 22 7.99 -10.50 -10.79
C ALA A 22 6.61 -10.23 -11.43
N ALA A 23 5.52 -10.52 -10.71
CA ALA A 23 4.16 -10.28 -11.19
C ALA A 23 3.89 -8.78 -11.44
N LEU A 24 4.37 -7.91 -10.54
CA LEU A 24 4.27 -6.46 -10.67
C LEU A 24 5.09 -5.93 -11.84
N SER A 25 6.29 -6.47 -12.07
CA SER A 25 7.18 -6.01 -13.16
C SER A 25 6.63 -6.26 -14.57
N LEU A 26 5.66 -7.17 -14.70
CA LEU A 26 5.01 -7.49 -15.98
C LEU A 26 3.75 -6.66 -16.22
N GLU A 27 3.22 -5.99 -15.20
CA GLU A 27 2.03 -5.16 -15.31
C GLU A 27 2.37 -3.83 -15.99
N ARG A 28 1.60 -3.46 -17.02
CA ARG A 28 1.84 -2.25 -17.82
C ARG A 28 0.77 -1.21 -17.63
N ASP A 29 -0.39 -1.61 -17.11
CA ASP A 29 -1.45 -0.72 -16.73
C ASP A 29 -1.17 -0.17 -15.32
N LEU A 30 -1.04 1.15 -15.18
CA LEU A 30 -0.68 1.78 -13.90
C LEU A 30 -1.74 1.50 -12.83
N HIS A 31 -3.01 1.51 -13.20
CA HIS A 31 -4.11 1.32 -12.26
C HIS A 31 -4.11 -0.11 -11.72
N ALA A 32 -4.10 -1.10 -12.63
CA ALA A 32 -4.00 -2.52 -12.26
C ALA A 32 -2.72 -2.82 -11.48
N LEU A 33 -1.61 -2.11 -11.77
CA LEU A 33 -0.37 -2.22 -11.00
C LEU A 33 -0.57 -1.74 -9.55
N LEU A 34 -1.15 -0.56 -9.34
CA LEU A 34 -1.39 0.00 -8.01
C LEU A 34 -2.35 -0.88 -7.20
N GLU A 35 -3.42 -1.38 -7.81
CA GLU A 35 -4.33 -2.34 -7.18
C GLU A 35 -3.59 -3.60 -6.72
N ARG A 36 -2.76 -4.17 -7.58
CA ARG A 36 -1.96 -5.36 -7.27
C ARG A 36 -0.94 -5.10 -6.17
N ILE A 37 -0.26 -3.95 -6.20
CA ILE A 37 0.68 -3.54 -5.13
C ILE A 37 -0.06 -3.50 -3.80
N LEU A 38 -1.21 -2.83 -3.74
CA LEU A 38 -1.95 -2.67 -2.51
C LEU A 38 -2.48 -4.01 -1.99
N LEU A 39 -3.06 -4.83 -2.87
CA LEU A 39 -3.55 -6.16 -2.52
C LEU A 39 -2.45 -7.05 -1.94
N GLU A 40 -1.30 -7.15 -2.61
CA GLU A 40 -0.22 -8.01 -2.16
C GLU A 40 0.49 -7.47 -0.92
N THR A 41 0.63 -6.14 -0.79
CA THR A 41 1.20 -5.51 0.41
C THR A 41 0.33 -5.80 1.63
N ARG A 42 -1.00 -5.62 1.53
CA ARG A 42 -1.93 -5.95 2.62
C ARG A 42 -1.88 -7.41 3.01
N ARG A 43 -1.83 -8.32 2.03
CA ARG A 43 -1.68 -9.77 2.29
C ARG A 43 -0.37 -10.11 2.97
N PHE A 44 0.71 -9.41 2.62
CA PHE A 44 2.04 -9.64 3.19
C PHE A 44 2.16 -9.11 4.63
N THR A 45 1.57 -7.95 4.91
CA THR A 45 1.60 -7.32 6.25
C THR A 45 0.49 -7.80 7.18
N GLY A 46 -0.56 -8.43 6.63
CA GLY A 46 -1.76 -8.80 7.37
C GLY A 46 -2.68 -7.60 7.68
N ALA A 47 -2.56 -6.50 6.94
CA ALA A 47 -3.33 -5.29 7.18
C ALA A 47 -4.79 -5.40 6.71
N ASP A 48 -5.73 -4.95 7.55
CA ASP A 48 -7.18 -4.87 7.23
C ASP A 48 -7.51 -3.82 6.16
N ALA A 49 -6.69 -2.77 6.06
CA ALA A 49 -6.90 -1.69 5.10
C ALA A 49 -5.59 -1.10 4.58
N GLY A 50 -5.68 -0.36 3.49
CA GLY A 50 -4.60 0.46 2.97
C GLY A 50 -5.05 1.34 1.82
N THR A 51 -4.25 2.36 1.54
CA THR A 51 -4.51 3.35 0.49
C THR A 51 -3.20 3.72 -0.19
N LEU A 52 -3.24 3.84 -1.52
CA LEU A 52 -2.15 4.38 -2.32
C LEU A 52 -2.50 5.76 -2.84
N TYR A 53 -1.50 6.64 -2.79
CA TYR A 53 -1.57 7.99 -3.28
C TYR A 53 -0.51 8.21 -4.36
N LEU A 54 -0.81 9.08 -5.32
CA LEU A 54 0.18 9.62 -6.23
C LEU A 54 0.37 11.12 -6.00
N VAL A 55 1.59 11.59 -6.23
CA VAL A 55 1.89 13.01 -6.16
C VAL A 55 1.44 13.68 -7.46
N SER A 56 0.61 14.72 -7.35
CA SER A 56 0.16 15.56 -8.46
C SER A 56 0.31 17.04 -8.09
N GLY A 57 1.37 17.66 -8.61
CA GLY A 57 1.75 19.04 -8.26
C GLY A 57 2.12 19.15 -6.78
N SER A 58 1.33 19.92 -6.02
CA SER A 58 1.53 20.16 -4.58
C SER A 58 0.55 19.37 -3.71
N LYS A 59 0.04 18.25 -4.19
CA LYS A 59 -0.99 17.43 -3.54
C LYS A 59 -0.76 15.95 -3.76
N LEU A 60 -1.31 15.14 -2.87
CA LEU A 60 -1.47 13.70 -3.00
C LEU A 60 -2.89 13.40 -3.51
N THR A 61 -3.00 12.72 -4.64
CA THR A 61 -4.27 12.21 -5.19
C THR A 61 -4.48 10.79 -4.74
N PHE A 62 -5.72 10.46 -4.37
CA PHE A 62 -6.12 9.11 -4.04
C PHE A 62 -6.26 8.28 -5.32
N GLU A 63 -5.56 7.15 -5.40
CA GLU A 63 -5.65 6.28 -6.58
C GLU A 63 -6.34 4.95 -6.29
N VAL A 64 -5.99 4.30 -5.17
CA VAL A 64 -6.56 2.99 -4.81
C VAL A 64 -6.73 2.90 -3.30
N ALA A 65 -7.86 2.35 -2.84
CA ALA A 65 -8.10 2.05 -1.44
C ALA A 65 -8.80 0.70 -1.25
N HIS A 66 -8.31 -0.10 -0.30
CA HIS A 66 -8.96 -1.34 0.14
C HIS A 66 -9.18 -1.32 1.65
N ASN A 67 -10.28 -1.87 2.12
CA ASN A 67 -10.59 -2.12 3.53
C ASN A 67 -11.56 -3.31 3.63
N ASP A 68 -11.13 -4.42 4.21
CA ASP A 68 -11.94 -5.64 4.24
C ASP A 68 -13.11 -5.53 5.23
N SER A 69 -12.87 -4.94 6.41
CA SER A 69 -13.87 -4.76 7.46
C SER A 69 -15.05 -3.88 7.03
N LEU A 70 -14.78 -2.81 6.27
CA LEU A 70 -15.79 -1.92 5.69
C LEU A 70 -16.33 -2.43 4.35
N LYS A 71 -15.84 -3.58 3.85
CA LYS A 71 -16.12 -4.11 2.50
C LYS A 71 -15.86 -3.08 1.40
N LEU A 72 -14.81 -2.31 1.60
CA LEU A 72 -14.32 -1.28 0.72
C LEU A 72 -13.31 -1.94 -0.24
N ALA A 73 -13.70 -2.14 -1.49
CA ALA A 73 -12.76 -2.34 -2.57
C ALA A 73 -13.06 -1.22 -3.56
N HIS A 74 -12.23 -0.18 -3.58
CA HIS A 74 -12.52 1.03 -4.34
C HIS A 74 -11.46 1.29 -5.39
N ASP A 75 -11.94 1.24 -6.62
CA ASP A 75 -11.34 1.85 -7.80
C ASP A 75 -11.67 3.33 -7.84
N ALA A 76 -10.68 4.16 -8.18
CA ALA A 76 -10.90 5.57 -8.49
C ALA A 76 -11.96 5.78 -9.59
N GLU A 77 -12.23 4.78 -10.44
CA GLU A 77 -13.26 4.84 -11.49
C GLU A 77 -14.71 4.77 -10.97
N GLU A 78 -14.99 4.17 -9.80
CA GLU A 78 -16.37 4.03 -9.27
C GLU A 78 -16.66 4.92 -8.03
N GLY A 79 -15.78 5.87 -7.72
CA GLY A 79 -16.15 7.08 -6.99
C GLY A 79 -16.37 6.92 -5.48
N VAL A 80 -15.27 6.95 -4.74
CA VAL A 80 -15.24 7.76 -3.51
C VAL A 80 -14.47 9.02 -3.86
N ASP A 81 -15.15 10.16 -3.83
CA ASP A 81 -14.56 11.49 -4.04
C ASP A 81 -13.72 11.87 -2.80
N MET A 82 -12.58 11.18 -2.63
CA MET A 82 -11.63 11.52 -1.58
C MET A 82 -10.85 12.75 -2.01
N LEU A 83 -11.04 13.82 -1.25
CA LEU A 83 -10.41 15.12 -1.52
C LEU A 83 -8.88 14.98 -1.49
N PRO A 84 -8.15 15.49 -2.50
CA PRO A 84 -6.70 15.44 -2.51
C PRO A 84 -6.09 16.04 -1.23
N VAL A 85 -5.04 15.40 -0.72
CA VAL A 85 -4.35 15.83 0.50
C VAL A 85 -3.24 16.83 0.12
N PRO A 86 -3.12 17.98 0.77
CA PRO A 86 -1.98 18.88 0.56
C PRO A 86 -0.64 18.20 0.83
N LEU A 87 0.39 18.55 0.05
CA LEU A 87 1.74 18.08 0.25
C LEU A 87 2.45 18.96 1.30
N ASP A 88 2.06 18.77 2.56
CA ASP A 88 2.60 19.47 3.74
C ASP A 88 2.65 18.55 4.98
N GLU A 89 3.15 19.05 6.11
CA GLU A 89 3.31 18.29 7.35
C GLU A 89 2.03 18.18 8.21
N LEU A 90 0.87 18.65 7.72
CA LEU A 90 -0.35 18.73 8.53
C LEU A 90 -1.17 17.43 8.55
N SER A 91 -0.92 16.54 7.60
CA SER A 91 -1.56 15.21 7.53
C SER A 91 -0.50 14.12 7.61
N VAL A 92 -0.90 12.92 8.04
CA VAL A 92 0.04 11.78 8.14
C VAL A 92 0.64 11.42 6.78
N SER A 93 -0.19 11.30 5.74
CA SER A 93 0.27 11.00 4.38
C SER A 93 1.08 12.15 3.77
N GLY A 94 0.67 13.40 4.00
CA GLY A 94 1.41 14.58 3.59
C GLY A 94 2.80 14.64 4.22
N TYR A 95 2.89 14.43 5.53
CA TYR A 95 4.14 14.41 6.30
C TYR A 95 5.12 13.39 5.74
N CYS A 96 4.68 12.13 5.56
CA CYS A 96 5.51 11.08 4.98
C CYS A 96 5.98 11.45 3.56
N ALA A 97 5.12 12.06 2.75
CA ALA A 97 5.46 12.43 1.38
C ALA A 97 6.44 13.61 1.27
N VAL A 98 6.39 14.59 2.19
CA VAL A 98 7.34 15.73 2.18
C VAL A 98 8.67 15.40 2.83
N THR A 99 8.66 14.60 3.89
CA THR A 99 9.88 14.27 4.65
C THR A 99 10.62 13.05 4.08
N GLY A 100 9.90 12.13 3.44
CA GLY A 100 10.43 10.81 3.08
C GLY A 100 10.59 9.86 4.26
N GLU A 101 10.17 10.27 5.46
CA GLU A 101 10.27 9.46 6.68
C GLU A 101 9.07 8.50 6.79
N THR A 102 9.35 7.27 7.21
CA THR A 102 8.28 6.29 7.49
C THR A 102 7.73 6.53 8.89
N LEU A 103 6.41 6.72 9.00
CA LEU A 103 5.74 6.90 10.29
C LEU A 103 4.97 5.65 10.70
N ASN A 104 5.18 5.21 11.93
CA ASN A 104 4.41 4.14 12.57
C ASN A 104 3.76 4.70 13.84
N ILE A 105 2.43 4.82 13.84
CA ILE A 105 1.66 5.33 14.97
C ILE A 105 0.87 4.16 15.55
N GLU A 106 1.13 3.82 16.82
CA GLU A 106 0.49 2.67 17.47
C GLU A 106 -0.99 2.92 17.79
N ASP A 107 -1.34 4.16 18.16
CA ASP A 107 -2.71 4.59 18.46
C ASP A 107 -2.88 6.09 18.13
N VAL A 108 -4.05 6.48 17.61
CA VAL A 108 -4.34 7.82 17.02
C VAL A 108 -5.47 8.55 17.71
#